data_AF-A0A8C7XWG3-F1
#
_entry.id   AF-A0A8C7XWG3-F1
#
_cell.length_a   1.000
_cell.length_b   1.000
_cell.length_c   1.000
_cell.angle_alpha   90.00
_cell.angle_beta   90.00
_cell.angle_gamma   90.00
#
_symmetry.space_group_name_H-M   'P 1'
#
loop_
_entity.id
_entity.type
_entity.pdbx_description
1 polymer ?
#
loop_
_entity_poly.entity_id
_entity_poly.type
_entity_poly.pdbx_seq_one_letter_code
_entity_poly.pdbx_strand_id
1 'polypeptide(L)'
;MRFFFAEEHPGKDSPTAEEGVDEDDEEYLSDFMALKLNTENAHLFMDQGHDEELPLIKHGNPVTDRRSTFQPHLALVVSPRQVKMVLEKLYMNKKIASATHNIYAYRIYCEDKNSFLQDCEDDGETAAGGRLLHLLQILDVRNVMVVVSRWYGGILLGPDRFKHINNCARNILVEEGYIASVVRPSLDLLHFALPLWLQDASCYPACFMD
;
A
#
# COMPACT_ATOMS: atom_id res chain seq x y z
N MET A 1 -41.24 -5.04 -41.17
CA MET A 1 -42.06 -4.03 -41.88
C MET A 1 -41.11 -3.22 -42.75
N ARG A 2 -41.31 -3.29 -44.09
CA ARG A 2 -40.66 -2.51 -45.17
C ARG A 2 -39.14 -2.73 -45.38
N PHE A 3 -38.71 -3.61 -46.28
CA PHE A 3 -38.67 -3.55 -47.78
C PHE A 3 -37.49 -2.69 -48.30
N PHE A 4 -36.40 -3.29 -48.84
CA PHE A 4 -36.04 -3.53 -50.29
C PHE A 4 -35.15 -2.37 -50.85
N PHE A 5 -34.14 -2.48 -51.73
CA PHE A 5 -33.64 -3.43 -52.78
C PHE A 5 -32.07 -3.42 -52.73
N ALA A 6 -31.34 -4.54 -52.88
CA ALA A 6 -30.82 -5.22 -54.11
C ALA A 6 -29.75 -4.38 -54.88
N GLU A 7 -28.71 -4.92 -55.53
CA GLU A 7 -28.62 -6.11 -56.40
C GLU A 7 -27.19 -6.72 -56.44
N GLU A 8 -27.11 -8.00 -56.85
CA GLU A 8 -25.90 -8.73 -57.25
C GLU A 8 -25.74 -8.80 -58.79
N HIS A 9 -24.48 -8.65 -59.27
CA HIS A 9 -23.73 -9.31 -60.39
C HIS A 9 -24.30 -9.31 -61.84
N PRO A 10 -23.51 -9.47 -62.96
CA PRO A 10 -22.23 -10.21 -63.13
C PRO A 10 -21.20 -9.73 -64.22
N GLY A 11 -20.06 -10.43 -64.32
CA GLY A 11 -19.25 -10.63 -65.57
C GLY A 11 -18.09 -9.63 -65.82
N LYS A 12 -16.81 -10.04 -65.76
CA LYS A 12 -15.96 -10.77 -66.74
C LYS A 12 -15.10 -9.83 -67.60
N ASP A 13 -13.79 -10.12 -67.59
CA ASP A 13 -12.79 -9.96 -68.68
C ASP A 13 -11.53 -9.12 -68.31
N SER A 14 -10.44 -9.86 -68.07
CA SER A 14 -9.03 -9.47 -68.27
C SER A 14 -8.72 -9.41 -69.79
N PRO A 15 -7.71 -8.67 -70.33
CA PRO A 15 -6.33 -8.61 -69.81
C PRO A 15 -5.51 -7.29 -70.05
N THR A 16 -4.30 -7.28 -69.46
CA THR A 16 -3.05 -6.56 -69.86
C THR A 16 -3.04 -5.04 -69.92
N ALA A 17 -2.23 -4.41 -69.05
CA ALA A 17 -0.99 -3.70 -69.39
C ALA A 17 -0.45 -2.97 -68.14
N GLU A 18 0.86 -2.74 -68.15
CA GLU A 18 1.72 -2.28 -67.07
C GLU A 18 1.59 -0.76 -66.81
N GLU A 19 1.86 -0.34 -65.56
CA GLU A 19 2.68 0.84 -65.14
C GLU A 19 2.18 1.52 -63.84
N GLY A 20 3.12 1.68 -62.88
CA GLY A 20 3.34 2.94 -62.15
C GLY A 20 2.67 3.17 -60.78
N VAL A 21 3.37 3.98 -59.96
CA VAL A 21 3.00 4.62 -58.66
C VAL A 21 3.48 3.87 -57.41
N ASP A 22 4.25 4.42 -56.46
CA ASP A 22 5.12 5.61 -56.31
C ASP A 22 5.92 5.34 -55.01
N GLU A 23 7.24 5.56 -55.01
CA GLU A 23 8.14 5.44 -53.86
C GLU A 23 8.41 6.82 -53.24
N ASP A 24 7.66 7.20 -52.20
CA ASP A 24 7.88 8.43 -51.41
C ASP A 24 7.92 8.11 -49.89
N ASP A 25 8.85 7.25 -49.46
CA ASP A 25 9.07 6.90 -48.04
C ASP A 25 10.48 7.29 -47.52
N GLU A 26 11.16 8.25 -48.16
CA GLU A 26 12.53 8.68 -47.79
C GLU A 26 12.58 9.95 -46.89
N GLU A 27 11.45 10.51 -46.47
CA GLU A 27 11.46 11.65 -45.53
C GLU A 27 11.38 11.20 -44.05
N TYR A 28 10.78 10.02 -43.77
CA TYR A 28 10.60 9.48 -42.42
C TYR A 28 11.87 8.91 -41.77
N LEU A 29 12.90 8.62 -42.56
CA LEU A 29 14.18 8.10 -42.07
C LEU A 29 15.10 9.20 -41.49
N SER A 30 14.90 10.44 -41.91
CA SER A 30 15.71 11.58 -41.48
C SER A 30 15.41 11.99 -40.02
N ASP A 31 14.14 11.93 -39.60
CA ASP A 31 13.71 12.19 -38.22
C ASP A 31 14.14 11.09 -37.24
N PHE A 32 14.25 9.84 -37.72
CA PHE A 32 14.76 8.73 -36.90
C PHE A 32 16.25 8.88 -36.58
N MET A 33 17.05 9.45 -37.51
CA MET A 33 18.45 9.75 -37.26
C MET A 33 18.64 10.99 -36.37
N ALA A 34 17.78 12.00 -36.47
CA ALA A 34 17.81 13.16 -35.57
C ALA A 34 17.50 12.76 -34.11
N LEU A 35 16.62 11.77 -33.90
CA LEU A 35 16.39 11.17 -32.57
C LEU A 35 17.61 10.39 -32.05
N LYS A 36 18.40 9.77 -32.93
CA LYS A 36 19.65 9.07 -32.53
C LYS A 36 20.75 10.04 -32.08
N LEU A 37 20.85 11.23 -32.65
CA LEU A 37 21.87 12.22 -32.25
C LEU A 37 21.57 12.93 -30.93
N ASN A 38 20.30 12.99 -30.51
CA ASN A 38 19.95 13.42 -29.15
C ASN A 38 20.05 12.28 -28.10
N THR A 39 20.24 11.04 -28.54
CA THR A 39 20.33 9.87 -27.65
C THR A 39 21.67 9.80 -26.90
N GLU A 40 22.70 10.50 -27.36
CA GLU A 40 23.99 10.55 -26.64
C GLU A 40 23.90 11.33 -25.31
N ASN A 41 22.89 12.22 -25.17
CA ASN A 41 22.56 12.84 -23.88
C ASN A 41 21.49 12.08 -23.08
N ALA A 42 20.79 11.12 -23.68
CA ALA A 42 19.87 10.23 -22.97
C ALA A 42 20.60 9.11 -22.19
N HIS A 43 21.88 8.88 -22.52
CA HIS A 43 22.71 7.88 -21.87
C HIS A 43 23.19 8.28 -20.46
N LEU A 44 22.97 9.54 -20.05
CA LEU A 44 23.17 10.04 -18.68
C LEU A 44 21.99 9.74 -17.73
N PHE A 45 20.90 9.16 -18.23
CA PHE A 45 19.77 8.68 -17.41
C PHE A 45 19.70 7.15 -17.33
N MET A 46 20.86 6.49 -17.48
CA MET A 46 21.03 5.18 -16.87
C MET A 46 21.05 5.37 -15.35
N ASP A 47 19.83 5.41 -14.78
CA ASP A 47 19.61 5.16 -13.36
C ASP A 47 20.43 3.93 -13.00
N GLN A 48 21.34 4.10 -12.05
CA GLN A 48 22.28 3.06 -11.68
C GLN A 48 21.47 1.82 -11.33
N GLY A 49 21.66 0.76 -12.11
CA GLY A 49 21.04 -0.55 -11.91
C GLY A 49 21.50 -1.16 -10.59
N HIS A 50 21.01 -0.61 -9.49
CA HIS A 50 20.85 -1.37 -8.27
C HIS A 50 19.72 -2.35 -8.59
N ASP A 51 20.08 -3.62 -8.73
CA ASP A 51 19.14 -4.73 -8.67
C ASP A 51 18.48 -4.68 -7.28
N GLU A 52 17.43 -3.87 -7.19
CA GLU A 52 16.72 -3.68 -5.95
C GLU A 52 15.98 -4.96 -5.60
N GLU A 53 16.25 -5.50 -4.42
CA GLU A 53 15.68 -6.76 -3.98
C GLU A 53 14.24 -6.58 -3.48
N LEU A 54 13.38 -7.55 -3.79
CA LEU A 54 12.03 -7.61 -3.26
C LEU A 54 12.08 -7.75 -1.73
N PRO A 55 11.49 -6.82 -0.97
CA PRO A 55 11.47 -6.95 0.47
C PRO A 55 10.71 -8.19 0.94
N LEU A 56 11.18 -8.77 2.06
CA LEU A 56 10.46 -9.86 2.71
C LEU A 56 9.08 -9.37 3.19
N ILE A 57 8.04 -10.06 2.75
CA ILE A 57 6.66 -9.78 3.13
C ILE A 57 6.28 -10.68 4.31
N LYS A 58 5.88 -10.05 5.41
CA LYS A 58 5.34 -10.69 6.61
C LYS A 58 3.83 -10.68 6.53
N HIS A 59 3.21 -11.83 6.79
CA HIS A 59 1.74 -11.95 6.81
C HIS A 59 1.29 -12.18 8.24
N GLY A 60 0.42 -11.31 8.75
CA GLY A 60 -0.18 -11.48 10.06
C GLY A 60 -1.38 -12.42 10.03
N ASN A 61 -1.85 -12.77 11.23
CA ASN A 61 -2.99 -13.65 11.39
C ASN A 61 -4.29 -12.98 10.91
N PRO A 62 -5.14 -13.69 10.15
CA PRO A 62 -6.43 -13.16 9.72
C PRO A 62 -7.40 -13.04 10.90
N VAL A 63 -8.18 -11.96 10.91
CA VAL A 63 -9.27 -11.73 11.87
C VAL A 63 -10.60 -11.69 11.13
N THR A 64 -11.62 -12.37 11.66
CA THR A 64 -12.95 -12.41 11.05
C THR A 64 -14.01 -11.84 11.99
N ASP A 65 -14.84 -10.93 11.49
CA ASP A 65 -16.04 -10.39 12.16
C ASP A 65 -17.19 -10.38 11.15
N ARG A 66 -18.35 -10.93 11.54
CA ARG A 66 -19.57 -11.00 10.71
C ARG A 66 -19.27 -11.41 9.27
N ARG A 67 -18.49 -12.48 9.12
CA ARG A 67 -18.01 -13.09 7.85
C ARG A 67 -17.04 -12.24 7.04
N SER A 68 -16.82 -10.97 7.40
CA SER A 68 -15.75 -10.17 6.82
C SER A 68 -14.43 -10.59 7.43
N THR A 69 -13.43 -10.88 6.60
CA THR A 69 -12.08 -11.28 7.04
C THR A 69 -11.09 -10.20 6.67
N PHE A 70 -10.15 -9.93 7.57
CA PHE A 70 -9.09 -8.94 7.45
C PHE A 70 -7.76 -9.62 7.66
N GLN A 71 -6.78 -9.38 6.80
CA GLN A 71 -5.44 -9.90 6.97
C GLN A 71 -4.40 -8.80 6.70
N PRO A 72 -3.50 -8.52 7.66
CA PRO A 72 -2.43 -7.56 7.44
C PRO A 72 -1.21 -8.22 6.78
N HIS A 73 -0.51 -7.42 5.99
CA HIS A 73 0.75 -7.73 5.34
C HIS A 73 1.70 -6.56 5.58
N LEU A 74 2.95 -6.86 5.91
CA LEU A 74 3.95 -5.86 6.24
C LEU A 74 5.22 -6.11 5.45
N ALA A 75 5.84 -5.05 4.96
CA ALA A 75 7.15 -5.10 4.35
C ALA A 75 7.97 -3.87 4.75
N LEU A 76 9.28 -4.08 4.97
CA LEU A 76 10.23 -2.98 5.09
C LEU A 76 10.45 -2.40 3.70
N VAL A 77 10.29 -1.09 3.54
CA VAL A 77 10.49 -0.39 2.27
C VAL A 77 11.35 0.83 2.46
N VAL A 78 12.33 1.01 1.58
CA VAL A 78 13.25 2.16 1.56
C VAL A 78 13.16 2.97 0.27
N SER A 79 12.35 2.52 -0.70
CA SER A 79 12.12 3.23 -1.95
C SER A 79 10.69 3.03 -2.46
N PRO A 80 10.18 3.96 -3.29
CA PRO A 80 8.89 3.77 -3.96
C PRO A 80 8.91 2.61 -4.98
N ARG A 81 10.08 2.15 -5.46
CA ARG A 81 10.18 0.97 -6.33
C ARG A 81 9.90 -0.31 -5.52
N GLN A 82 10.41 -0.42 -4.30
CA GLN A 82 10.06 -1.53 -3.40
C GLN A 82 8.58 -1.58 -3.06
N VAL A 83 7.91 -0.45 -2.89
CA VAL A 83 6.45 -0.40 -2.69
C VAL A 83 5.71 -1.08 -3.86
N LYS A 84 6.10 -0.78 -5.10
CA LYS A 84 5.53 -1.43 -6.30
C LYS A 84 5.81 -2.93 -6.33
N MET A 85 7.05 -3.33 -6.05
CA MET A 85 7.44 -4.75 -6.00
C MET A 85 6.64 -5.55 -4.97
N VAL A 86 6.42 -4.97 -3.78
CA VAL A 86 5.60 -5.59 -2.72
C VAL A 86 4.15 -5.76 -3.18
N LEU A 87 3.55 -4.72 -3.78
CA LEU A 87 2.19 -4.80 -4.33
C LEU A 87 2.07 -5.88 -5.41
N GLU A 88 2.96 -5.86 -6.39
CA GLU A 88 3.01 -6.86 -7.47
C GLU A 88 3.11 -8.28 -6.90
N LYS A 89 4.00 -8.49 -5.92
CA LYS A 89 4.16 -9.78 -5.25
C LYS A 89 2.90 -10.23 -4.53
N LEU A 90 2.22 -9.32 -3.83
CA LEU A 90 0.95 -9.60 -3.15
C LEU A 90 -0.14 -9.97 -4.15
N TYR A 91 -0.23 -9.27 -5.29
CA TYR A 91 -1.20 -9.52 -6.35
C TYR A 91 -0.94 -10.81 -7.14
N MET A 92 0.26 -11.39 -7.10
CA MET A 92 0.50 -12.74 -7.62
C MET A 92 -0.23 -13.83 -6.80
N ASN A 93 -0.55 -13.56 -5.53
CA ASN A 93 -1.35 -14.47 -4.71
C ASN A 93 -2.83 -14.27 -5.03
N LYS A 94 -3.45 -15.28 -5.67
CA LYS A 94 -4.86 -15.25 -6.08
C LYS A 94 -5.83 -14.90 -4.94
N LYS A 95 -5.56 -15.34 -3.71
CA LYS A 95 -6.42 -15.05 -2.56
C LYS A 95 -6.42 -13.56 -2.22
N ILE A 96 -5.26 -12.92 -2.28
CA ILE A 96 -5.06 -11.49 -1.98
C ILE A 96 -5.57 -10.65 -3.14
N ALA A 97 -5.25 -11.05 -4.38
CA ALA A 97 -5.75 -10.39 -5.58
C ALA A 97 -7.29 -10.41 -5.69
N SER A 98 -7.95 -11.43 -5.15
CA SER A 98 -9.40 -11.52 -5.09
C SER A 98 -10.01 -10.92 -3.81
N ALA A 99 -9.23 -10.22 -2.98
CA ALA A 99 -9.78 -9.48 -1.85
C ALA A 99 -10.74 -8.39 -2.36
N THR A 100 -11.75 -8.07 -1.54
CA THR A 100 -12.68 -6.99 -1.88
C THR A 100 -11.98 -5.64 -1.86
N HIS A 101 -11.04 -5.47 -0.92
CA HIS A 101 -10.19 -4.28 -0.80
C HIS A 101 -8.79 -4.68 -0.33
N ASN A 102 -7.75 -4.15 -0.96
CA ASN A 102 -6.35 -4.23 -0.56
C ASN A 102 -5.85 -2.83 -0.17
N ILE A 103 -6.24 -2.41 1.03
CA ILE A 103 -5.97 -1.07 1.56
C ILE A 103 -4.50 -0.99 1.95
N TYR A 104 -3.78 0.07 1.59
CA TYR A 104 -2.40 0.21 2.01
C TYR A 104 -2.00 1.62 2.39
N ALA A 105 -0.94 1.69 3.20
CA ALA A 105 -0.21 2.92 3.45
C ALA A 105 1.28 2.58 3.65
N TYR A 106 2.15 3.52 3.31
CA TYR A 106 3.57 3.39 3.56
C TYR A 106 4.20 4.71 4.00
N ARG A 107 5.32 4.61 4.70
CA ARG A 107 6.16 5.75 5.08
C ARG A 107 7.62 5.39 4.88
N ILE A 108 8.31 6.11 4.01
CA ILE A 108 9.74 6.00 3.74
C ILE A 108 10.41 7.27 4.23
N TYR A 109 11.40 7.11 5.10
CA TYR A 109 12.15 8.24 5.66
C TYR A 109 13.32 8.60 4.74
N CYS A 110 13.34 9.86 4.31
CA CYS A 110 14.39 10.42 3.46
C CYS A 110 15.37 11.21 4.33
N GLU A 111 16.55 10.64 4.59
CA GLU A 111 17.57 11.24 5.46
C GLU A 111 18.12 12.58 4.92
N ASP A 112 18.28 12.68 3.61
CA ASP A 112 18.77 13.87 2.90
C ASP A 112 17.90 15.11 3.14
N LYS A 113 16.58 14.92 3.19
CA LYS A 113 15.58 15.98 3.34
C LYS A 113 15.00 16.06 4.74
N ASN A 114 15.39 15.16 5.64
CA ASN A 114 14.80 15.01 6.99
C ASN A 114 13.26 15.00 6.94
N SER A 115 12.69 14.24 6.00
CA SER A 115 11.26 14.23 5.71
C SER A 115 10.76 12.84 5.31
N PHE A 116 9.45 12.68 5.10
CA PHE A 116 8.84 11.41 4.71
C PHE A 116 8.28 11.47 3.30
N LEU A 117 8.64 10.46 2.48
CA LEU A 117 7.85 10.06 1.32
C LEU A 117 6.80 9.06 1.81
N GLN A 118 5.52 9.42 1.71
CA GLN A 118 4.43 8.63 2.25
C GLN A 118 3.17 8.80 1.41
N ASP A 119 2.41 7.73 1.27
CA ASP A 119 1.16 7.72 0.50
C ASP A 119 0.23 6.59 1.00
N CYS A 120 -1.01 6.60 0.55
CA CYS A 120 -2.02 5.60 0.90
C CYS A 120 -3.07 5.39 -0.19
N GLU A 121 -3.70 4.21 -0.19
CA GLU A 121 -4.76 3.83 -1.10
C GLU A 121 -5.88 3.11 -0.34
N ASP A 122 -7.11 3.47 -0.65
CA ASP A 122 -8.33 2.92 -0.04
C ASP A 122 -8.78 1.63 -0.74
N ASP A 123 -8.46 1.47 -2.03
CA ASP A 123 -8.96 0.38 -2.90
C ASP A 123 -10.48 0.19 -2.80
N GLY A 124 -11.23 1.30 -2.80
CA GLY A 124 -12.70 1.30 -2.68
C GLY A 124 -13.24 1.19 -1.24
N GLU A 125 -12.39 0.92 -0.23
CA GLU A 125 -12.76 1.04 1.18
C GLU A 125 -12.61 2.50 1.65
N THR A 126 -13.57 3.34 1.29
CA THR A 126 -13.48 4.80 1.47
C THR A 126 -13.00 5.22 2.87
N ALA A 127 -12.00 6.08 2.89
CA ALA A 127 -11.30 6.65 4.05
C ALA A 127 -10.45 5.67 4.88
N ALA A 128 -10.21 4.44 4.43
CA ALA A 128 -9.42 3.47 5.18
C ALA A 128 -7.90 3.69 5.06
N GLY A 129 -7.39 3.93 3.86
CA GLY A 129 -5.98 4.21 3.56
C GLY A 129 -5.48 5.43 4.29
N GLY A 130 -6.23 6.55 4.26
CA GLY A 130 -5.88 7.75 5.03
C GLY A 130 -5.83 7.50 6.55
N ARG A 131 -6.76 6.70 7.09
CA ARG A 131 -6.74 6.31 8.52
C ARG A 131 -5.57 5.38 8.84
N LEU A 132 -5.21 4.49 7.92
CA LEU A 132 -4.07 3.59 8.06
C LEU A 132 -2.75 4.37 8.02
N LEU A 133 -2.61 5.34 7.11
CA LEU A 133 -1.46 6.24 7.08
C LEU A 133 -1.35 7.06 8.37
N HIS A 134 -2.47 7.60 8.85
CA HIS A 134 -2.51 8.32 10.11
C HIS A 134 -2.08 7.44 11.29
N LEU A 135 -2.47 6.16 11.30
CA LEU A 135 -1.99 5.19 12.29
C LEU A 135 -0.46 5.05 12.26
N LEU A 136 0.15 4.92 11.08
CA LEU A 136 1.61 4.84 10.95
C LEU A 136 2.31 6.11 11.41
N GLN A 137 1.69 7.28 11.20
CA GLN A 137 2.20 8.58 11.66
C GLN A 137 2.20 8.70 13.18
N ILE A 138 1.07 8.42 13.85
CA ILE A 138 0.96 8.56 15.31
C ILE A 138 1.82 7.54 16.07
N LEU A 139 2.15 6.42 15.43
CA LEU A 139 3.04 5.39 15.97
C LEU A 139 4.52 5.66 15.64
N ASP A 140 4.83 6.73 14.91
CA ASP A 140 6.15 7.07 14.37
C ASP A 140 6.88 5.90 13.67
N VAL A 141 6.15 5.08 12.93
CA VAL A 141 6.73 3.96 12.17
C VAL A 141 7.40 4.50 10.90
N ARG A 142 8.64 4.06 10.64
CA ARG A 142 9.46 4.50 9.51
C ARG A 142 9.89 3.31 8.65
N ASN A 143 10.03 3.55 7.34
CA ASN A 143 10.49 2.57 6.35
C ASN A 143 9.65 1.30 6.29
N VAL A 144 8.32 1.46 6.37
CA VAL A 144 7.37 0.35 6.38
C VAL A 144 6.20 0.63 5.45
N MET A 145 5.78 -0.42 4.76
CA MET A 145 4.50 -0.53 4.08
C MET A 145 3.63 -1.54 4.82
N VAL A 146 2.37 -1.17 5.04
CA VAL A 146 1.33 -2.08 5.52
C VAL A 146 0.21 -2.15 4.50
N VAL A 147 -0.18 -3.37 4.13
CA VAL A 147 -1.37 -3.67 3.33
C VAL A 147 -2.34 -4.44 4.22
N VAL A 148 -3.61 -4.10 4.22
CA VAL A 148 -4.67 -4.85 4.89
C VAL A 148 -5.67 -5.31 3.83
N SER A 149 -5.66 -6.60 3.53
CA SER A 149 -6.62 -7.23 2.64
C SER A 149 -7.91 -7.51 3.42
N ARG A 150 -9.04 -7.01 2.90
CA ARG A 150 -10.38 -7.29 3.39
C ARG A 150 -11.15 -8.12 2.37
N TRP A 151 -11.71 -9.24 2.83
CA TRP A 151 -12.72 -10.00 2.09
C TRP A 151 -14.10 -9.70 2.70
N TYR A 152 -15.00 -9.11 1.91
CA TYR A 152 -16.35 -8.76 2.36
C TYR A 152 -17.21 -10.01 2.56
N GLY A 153 -17.84 -10.10 3.73
CA GLY A 153 -18.64 -11.27 4.13
C GLY A 153 -20.13 -11.20 3.81
N GLY A 154 -20.58 -10.17 3.09
CA GLY A 154 -22.00 -9.93 2.83
C GLY A 154 -22.74 -9.13 3.92
N ILE A 155 -22.06 -8.77 5.02
CA ILE A 155 -22.64 -7.99 6.12
C ILE A 155 -21.89 -6.67 6.28
N LEU A 156 -22.62 -5.55 6.19
CA LEU A 156 -22.06 -4.22 6.39
C LEU A 156 -21.63 -4.03 7.86
N LEU A 157 -20.33 -3.83 8.08
CA LEU A 157 -19.81 -3.59 9.43
C LEU A 157 -19.94 -2.14 9.89
N GLY A 158 -20.29 -1.23 8.98
CA GLY A 158 -20.30 0.21 9.27
C GLY A 158 -18.91 0.67 9.77
N PRO A 159 -18.84 1.54 10.79
CA PRO A 159 -17.57 2.03 11.33
C PRO A 159 -16.65 0.95 11.94
N ASP A 160 -17.16 -0.23 12.32
CA ASP A 160 -16.36 -1.26 12.98
C ASP A 160 -15.25 -1.83 12.08
N ARG A 161 -15.44 -1.80 10.76
CA ARG A 161 -14.38 -2.24 9.81
C ARG A 161 -13.08 -1.48 10.01
N PHE A 162 -13.14 -0.19 10.35
CA PHE A 162 -11.95 0.62 10.59
C PHE A 162 -11.21 0.18 11.86
N LYS A 163 -11.94 -0.32 12.88
CA LYS A 163 -11.32 -0.90 14.07
C LYS A 163 -10.52 -2.15 13.69
N HIS A 164 -11.09 -3.02 12.87
CA HIS A 164 -10.42 -4.24 12.41
C HIS A 164 -9.20 -3.94 11.55
N ILE A 165 -9.30 -3.01 10.60
CA ILE A 165 -8.18 -2.57 9.75
C ILE A 165 -7.04 -2.04 10.61
N ASN A 166 -7.33 -1.09 11.50
CA ASN A 166 -6.32 -0.49 12.37
C ASN A 166 -5.71 -1.49 13.36
N ASN A 167 -6.52 -2.40 13.91
CA ASN A 167 -6.02 -3.40 14.86
C ASN A 167 -5.15 -4.44 14.16
N CYS A 168 -5.53 -4.92 12.97
CA CYS A 168 -4.69 -5.82 12.18
C CYS A 168 -3.33 -5.19 11.87
N ALA A 169 -3.33 -3.93 11.39
CA ALA A 169 -2.10 -3.19 11.11
C ALA A 169 -1.24 -3.00 12.37
N ARG A 170 -1.84 -2.59 13.49
CA ARG A 170 -1.12 -2.43 14.76
C ARG A 170 -0.53 -3.74 15.26
N ASN A 171 -1.28 -4.83 15.19
CA ASN A 171 -0.84 -6.12 15.71
C ASN A 171 0.39 -6.63 14.96
N ILE A 172 0.39 -6.58 13.62
CA ILE A 172 1.57 -7.00 12.85
C ILE A 172 2.79 -6.10 13.11
N LEU A 173 2.57 -4.80 13.35
CA LEU A 173 3.64 -3.88 13.74
C LEU A 173 4.24 -4.21 15.11
N VAL A 174 3.43 -4.64 16.08
CA VAL A 174 3.92 -5.13 17.38
C VAL A 174 4.66 -6.45 17.20
N GLU A 175 4.06 -7.40 16.48
CA GLU A 175 4.60 -8.75 16.27
C GLU A 175 5.98 -8.70 15.60
N GLU A 176 6.17 -7.82 14.62
CA GLU A 176 7.44 -7.64 13.92
C GLU A 176 8.37 -6.59 14.59
N GLY A 177 8.00 -6.06 15.75
CA GLY A 177 8.88 -5.22 16.58
C GLY A 177 9.03 -3.76 16.14
N TYR A 178 8.15 -3.24 15.29
CA TYR A 178 8.16 -1.84 14.86
C TYR A 178 7.59 -0.88 15.90
N ILE A 179 6.77 -1.38 16.82
CA ILE A 179 6.20 -0.61 17.93
C ILE A 179 6.25 -1.44 19.21
N ALA A 180 6.48 -0.78 20.35
CA ALA A 180 6.51 -1.46 21.64
C ALA A 180 5.15 -2.09 21.98
N SER A 181 5.17 -3.30 22.55
CA SER A 181 3.96 -3.91 23.09
C SER A 181 3.42 -3.04 24.23
N VAL A 182 2.24 -2.45 24.05
CA VAL A 182 1.51 -1.81 25.15
C VAL A 182 0.86 -2.91 25.99
N VAL A 183 1.67 -3.70 26.69
CA VAL A 183 1.16 -4.44 27.84
C VAL A 183 0.93 -3.38 28.90
N ARG A 184 -0.34 -3.00 29.11
CA ARG A 184 -0.70 -2.31 30.34
C ARG A 184 -0.33 -3.29 31.45
N PRO A 185 0.63 -2.97 32.35
CA PRO A 185 0.74 -3.76 33.56
C PRO A 185 -0.64 -3.71 34.19
N SER A 186 -1.25 -4.88 34.38
CA SER A 186 -2.52 -4.97 35.10
C SER A 186 -2.34 -4.24 36.43
N LEU A 187 -3.24 -3.30 36.74
CA LEU A 187 -3.25 -2.59 38.02
C LEU A 187 -3.43 -3.55 39.22
N ASP A 188 -3.63 -4.83 38.97
CA ASP A 188 -3.77 -5.90 39.97
C ASP A 188 -2.47 -6.26 40.73
N LEU A 189 -1.33 -5.63 40.43
CA LEU A 189 -0.07 -5.83 41.17
C LEU A 189 0.44 -4.61 41.93
N LEU A 190 -0.36 -3.56 42.08
CA LEU A 190 -0.05 -2.43 42.98
C LEU A 190 -0.82 -2.47 44.32
N HIS A 191 -1.28 -3.66 44.75
CA HIS A 191 -1.90 -3.84 46.08
C HIS A 191 -1.01 -4.54 47.11
N PHE A 192 0.24 -4.89 46.80
CA PHE A 192 1.10 -5.63 47.74
C PHE A 192 2.41 -4.94 48.15
N ALA A 193 2.55 -3.64 47.90
CA ALA A 193 3.76 -2.91 48.33
C ALA A 193 3.48 -1.48 48.84
N LEU A 194 2.33 -1.27 49.50
CA LEU A 194 2.26 -0.19 50.49
C LEU A 194 2.69 -0.80 51.83
N PRO A 195 3.81 -0.37 52.41
CA PRO A 195 4.23 -0.93 53.68
C PRO A 195 3.28 -0.49 54.80
N LEU A 196 3.09 -1.37 55.79
CA LEU A 196 2.08 -1.28 56.87
C LEU A 196 2.15 -0.01 57.74
N TRP A 197 3.13 0.87 57.55
CA TRP A 197 3.31 2.08 58.35
C TRP A 197 2.42 3.27 57.93
N LEU A 198 1.64 3.14 56.85
CA LEU A 198 0.72 4.20 56.39
C LEU A 198 -0.74 3.96 56.81
N GLN A 199 -0.98 3.27 57.94
CA GLN A 199 -2.32 3.07 58.51
C GLN A 199 -2.50 3.56 59.95
N ASP A 200 -1.48 4.18 60.56
CA ASP A 200 -1.63 4.87 61.85
C ASP A 200 -1.76 6.38 61.64
N ALA A 201 -2.96 6.81 61.23
CA ALA A 201 -3.38 8.19 61.37
C ALA A 201 -3.79 8.47 62.83
N SER A 202 -2.82 8.56 63.74
CA SER A 202 -3.08 9.06 65.10
C SER A 202 -1.84 9.62 65.81
N CYS A 203 -1.13 10.61 65.23
CA CYS A 203 -0.49 11.66 66.05
C CYS A 203 0.07 12.79 65.17
N TYR A 204 -0.66 13.88 65.03
CA TYR A 204 -0.05 15.18 64.77
C TYR A 204 0.28 15.82 66.13
N PRO A 205 1.53 16.19 66.43
CA PRO A 205 1.78 17.16 67.49
C PRO A 205 1.54 18.57 66.91
N ALA A 206 0.51 19.23 67.42
CA ALA A 206 0.41 20.68 67.41
C ALA A 206 1.35 21.27 68.49
N CYS A 207 1.76 22.52 68.26
CA CYS A 207 2.61 23.40 69.09
C CYS A 207 4.13 23.21 68.81
N PHE A 208 4.89 24.23 68.38
CA PHE A 208 5.17 25.51 69.05
C PHE A 208 5.96 26.46 68.11
N MET A 209 6.04 27.75 68.50
CA MET A 209 6.80 28.91 67.95
C MET A 209 6.11 29.70 66.84
N ASP A 210 5.78 30.98 66.96
CA ASP A 210 5.93 32.02 68.01
C ASP A 210 4.76 33.02 67.89
#